data_AF-A0A9N8E7D0-F1
#
_entry.id   AF-A0A9N8E7D0-F1
#
_cell.length_a   1.000
_cell.length_b   1.000
_cell.length_c   1.000
_cell.angle_alpha   90.00
_cell.angle_beta   90.00
_cell.angle_gamma   90.00
#
_symmetry.space_group_name_H-M   'P 1'
#
loop_
_entity.id
_entity.type
_entity.pdbx_description
1 polymer ?
#
loop_
_entity_poly.entity_id
_entity_poly.type
_entity_poly.pdbx_seq_one_letter_code
_entity_poly.pdbx_strand_id
1 'polypeptide(L)'
;MPAVVGGQFLVSHDQKSDKEHVFEIVITEDTTIKLKTFKDMVSVSVDAKSMDAFEGSIGLLGSHGGQMLARDGVTVLQNDPDAYGQEWQVREEEAGLFMDMDYSPQYPQQCVVPQKDPTSSSRRLGEQSITETQAGDACAVAGRLDDMKECIFDVVATQDLSMADAGAF
;
A
#
# COMPACT_ATOMS: atom_id res chain seq x y z
N MET A 1 -27.78 13.43 -0.09
CA MET A 1 -26.80 14.20 -0.87
C MET A 1 -25.78 13.21 -1.41
N PRO A 2 -25.33 13.31 -2.67
CA PRO A 2 -24.30 12.43 -3.20
C PRO A 2 -23.03 12.57 -2.36
N ALA A 3 -22.35 11.46 -2.09
CA ALA A 3 -21.06 11.49 -1.41
C ALA A 3 -20.03 12.11 -2.37
N VAL A 4 -19.29 13.12 -1.87
CA VAL A 4 -18.26 13.81 -2.64
C VAL A 4 -16.98 13.96 -1.84
N VAL A 5 -15.84 13.80 -2.50
CA VAL A 5 -14.51 14.08 -1.94
C VAL A 5 -14.08 15.48 -2.37
N GLY A 6 -13.56 16.27 -1.42
CA GLY A 6 -13.14 17.66 -1.66
C GLY A 6 -14.26 18.59 -2.11
N GLY A 7 -15.54 18.18 -1.96
CA GLY A 7 -16.70 18.93 -2.46
C GLY A 7 -16.88 18.90 -3.98
N GLN A 8 -16.06 18.14 -4.71
CA GLN A 8 -16.01 18.19 -6.18
C GLN A 8 -16.16 16.81 -6.84
N PHE A 9 -15.50 15.77 -6.30
CA PHE A 9 -15.43 14.47 -6.97
C PHE A 9 -16.48 13.51 -6.43
N LEU A 10 -17.29 12.95 -7.32
CA LEU A 10 -18.35 12.02 -6.95
C LEU A 10 -17.76 10.69 -6.49
N VAL A 11 -18.32 10.15 -5.41
CA VAL A 11 -17.99 8.84 -4.87
C VAL A 11 -19.18 7.91 -5.08
N SER A 12 -18.97 6.81 -5.80
CA SER A 12 -19.86 5.65 -5.76
C SER A 12 -19.41 4.70 -4.65
N HIS A 13 -20.35 4.03 -4.00
CA HIS A 13 -20.08 3.00 -3.01
C HIS A 13 -20.90 1.76 -3.36
N ASP A 14 -20.22 0.62 -3.41
CA ASP A 14 -20.82 -0.70 -3.59
C ASP A 14 -20.32 -1.65 -2.50
N GLN A 15 -21.24 -2.40 -1.89
CA GLN A 15 -20.92 -3.41 -0.89
C GLN A 15 -21.05 -4.78 -1.54
N LYS A 16 -19.90 -5.39 -1.89
CA LYS A 16 -19.87 -6.71 -2.53
C LYS A 16 -20.18 -7.84 -1.54
N SER A 17 -19.78 -7.67 -0.28
CA SER A 17 -20.10 -8.58 0.82
C SER A 17 -19.99 -7.86 2.17
N ASP A 18 -20.26 -8.57 3.27
CA ASP A 18 -20.00 -8.06 4.62
C ASP A 18 -18.52 -7.75 4.91
N LYS A 19 -17.62 -8.26 4.06
CA LYS A 19 -16.17 -8.10 4.21
C LYS A 19 -15.57 -7.19 3.14
N GLU A 20 -16.30 -6.87 2.08
CA GLU A 20 -15.77 -6.19 0.90
C GLU A 20 -16.63 -4.99 0.51
N HIS A 21 -16.01 -3.82 0.50
CA HIS A 21 -16.59 -2.59 0.02
C HIS A 21 -15.71 -2.01 -1.07
N VAL A 22 -16.33 -1.44 -2.09
CA VAL A 22 -15.66 -0.77 -3.20
C VAL A 22 -16.19 0.65 -3.27
N PHE A 23 -15.27 1.61 -3.32
CA PHE A 23 -15.56 3.01 -3.55
C PHE A 23 -14.87 3.44 -4.85
N GLU A 24 -15.63 4.05 -5.75
CA GLU A 24 -15.05 4.61 -6.98
C GLU A 24 -15.19 6.13 -6.95
N ILE A 25 -14.05 6.80 -7.10
CA ILE A 25 -13.96 8.26 -7.15
C ILE A 25 -13.71 8.64 -8.60
N VAL A 26 -14.71 9.26 -9.23
CA VAL A 26 -14.60 9.72 -10.62
C VAL A 26 -13.91 11.08 -10.64
N ILE A 27 -12.67 11.11 -11.14
CA ILE A 27 -11.88 12.35 -11.27
C ILE A 27 -12.19 13.03 -12.60
N THR A 28 -12.16 12.25 -13.68
CA THR A 28 -12.57 12.64 -15.03
C THR A 28 -13.31 11.48 -15.70
N GLU A 29 -13.83 11.66 -16.91
CA GLU A 29 -14.46 10.55 -17.68
C GLU A 29 -13.49 9.40 -17.96
N ASP A 30 -12.19 9.68 -18.02
CA ASP A 30 -11.12 8.74 -18.39
C ASP A 30 -10.19 8.40 -17.19
N THR A 31 -10.53 8.81 -15.97
CA THR A 31 -9.71 8.56 -14.77
C THR A 31 -10.56 8.33 -13.53
N THR A 32 -10.43 7.13 -12.96
CA THR A 32 -11.16 6.71 -11.76
C THR A 32 -10.19 6.16 -10.71
N ILE A 33 -10.37 6.58 -9.46
CA ILE A 33 -9.67 5.98 -8.32
C ILE A 33 -10.59 4.95 -7.68
N LYS A 34 -10.17 3.70 -7.60
CA LYS A 34 -10.89 2.60 -6.97
C LYS A 34 -10.25 2.30 -5.62
N LEU A 35 -11.03 2.45 -4.56
CA LEU A 35 -10.67 2.07 -3.20
C LEU A 35 -11.43 0.79 -2.87
N LYS A 36 -10.72 -0.31 -2.66
CA LYS A 36 -11.32 -1.56 -2.20
C LYS A 36 -10.91 -1.79 -0.75
N THR A 37 -11.88 -1.96 0.14
CA THR A 37 -11.60 -2.44 1.50
C THR A 37 -11.95 -3.91 1.59
N PHE A 38 -11.05 -4.72 2.12
CA PHE A 38 -11.33 -6.10 2.52
C PHE A 38 -10.98 -6.27 3.99
N LYS A 39 -12.01 -6.41 4.84
CA LYS A 39 -11.87 -6.33 6.30
C LYS A 39 -11.17 -5.02 6.70
N ASP A 40 -10.01 -5.12 7.34
CA ASP A 40 -9.21 -3.99 7.82
C ASP A 40 -8.13 -3.53 6.81
N MET A 41 -8.07 -4.16 5.63
CA MET A 41 -7.11 -3.82 4.58
C MET A 41 -7.75 -2.90 3.55
N VAL A 42 -6.95 -1.98 3.00
CA VAL A 42 -7.35 -1.13 1.88
C VAL A 42 -6.41 -1.32 0.70
N SER A 43 -7.00 -1.41 -0.49
CA SER A 43 -6.31 -1.41 -1.77
C SER A 43 -6.74 -0.16 -2.53
N VAL A 44 -5.76 0.54 -3.11
CA VAL A 44 -5.98 1.75 -3.90
C VAL A 44 -5.47 1.48 -5.31
N SER A 45 -6.34 1.66 -6.30
CA SER A 45 -6.00 1.54 -7.71
C SER A 45 -6.40 2.81 -8.44
N VAL A 46 -5.53 3.30 -9.32
CA VAL A 46 -5.81 4.43 -10.19
C VAL A 46 -5.92 3.91 -11.62
N ASP A 47 -7.15 3.91 -12.14
CA ASP A 47 -7.48 3.50 -13.50
C ASP A 47 -7.48 4.75 -14.38
N ALA A 48 -6.36 4.97 -15.06
CA ALA A 48 -6.17 6.09 -15.99
C ALA A 48 -5.93 5.56 -17.41
N LYS A 49 -6.61 6.16 -18.38
CA LYS A 49 -6.52 5.76 -19.79
C LYS A 49 -5.15 6.01 -20.45
N SER A 50 -4.42 7.03 -19.98
CA SER A 50 -3.07 7.35 -20.45
C SER A 50 -2.11 7.45 -19.28
N MET A 51 -0.87 7.00 -19.50
CA MET A 51 0.23 7.19 -18.57
C MET A 51 0.59 8.67 -18.40
N ASP A 52 0.25 9.53 -19.38
CA ASP A 52 0.42 10.99 -19.29
C ASP A 52 -0.30 11.58 -18.06
N ALA A 53 -1.33 10.91 -17.54
CA ALA A 53 -2.00 11.30 -16.30
C ALA A 53 -1.07 11.27 -15.07
N PHE A 54 0.05 10.55 -15.16
CA PHE A 54 1.09 10.45 -14.15
C PHE A 54 2.36 11.22 -14.54
N GLU A 55 2.33 12.04 -15.60
CA GLU A 55 3.49 12.85 -15.96
C GLU A 55 3.89 13.76 -14.79
N GLY A 56 5.18 13.74 -14.43
CA GLY A 56 5.70 14.48 -13.28
C GLY A 56 5.45 13.83 -11.91
N SER A 57 4.82 12.65 -11.84
CA SER A 57 4.70 11.91 -10.59
C SER A 57 6.08 11.46 -10.08
N ILE A 58 6.29 11.66 -8.78
CA ILE A 58 7.44 11.21 -8.00
C ILE A 58 6.97 10.90 -6.58
N GLY A 59 7.56 9.91 -5.94
CA GLY A 59 7.17 9.49 -4.59
C GLY A 59 7.47 8.02 -4.35
N LEU A 60 6.92 7.42 -3.29
CA LEU A 60 7.16 6.02 -2.95
C LEU A 60 6.79 5.01 -4.05
N LEU A 61 5.89 5.37 -4.97
CA LEU A 61 5.52 4.55 -6.13
C LEU A 61 6.51 4.67 -7.31
N GLY A 62 7.54 5.49 -7.17
CA GLY A 62 8.53 5.78 -8.21
C GLY A 62 8.19 7.04 -9.00
N SER A 63 9.05 7.34 -9.97
CA SER A 63 8.76 8.33 -11.01
C SER A 63 7.72 7.82 -11.99
N HIS A 64 7.24 8.69 -12.89
CA HIS A 64 6.45 8.27 -14.06
C HIS A 64 7.06 7.08 -14.82
N GLY A 65 8.39 6.99 -14.91
CA GLY A 65 9.11 5.87 -15.54
C GLY A 65 9.38 4.67 -14.63
N GLY A 66 8.83 4.67 -13.41
CA GLY A 66 9.01 3.62 -12.40
C GLY A 66 10.37 3.65 -11.69
N GLN A 67 11.17 4.70 -11.86
CA GLN A 67 12.48 4.79 -11.21
C GLN A 67 12.33 5.25 -9.77
N MET A 68 13.06 4.62 -8.85
CA MET A 68 13.15 5.04 -7.45
C MET A 68 14.05 6.28 -7.33
N LEU A 69 13.48 7.46 -7.61
CA LEU A 69 14.20 8.75 -7.55
C LEU A 69 14.08 9.40 -6.17
N ALA A 70 15.20 9.91 -5.66
CA ALA A 70 15.20 10.80 -4.52
C ALA A 70 14.45 12.11 -4.84
N ARG A 71 14.20 12.91 -3.80
CA ARG A 71 13.46 14.19 -3.92
C ARG A 71 14.14 15.23 -4.80
N ASP A 72 15.44 15.09 -5.04
CA ASP A 72 16.19 15.92 -5.99
C ASP A 72 15.84 15.64 -7.46
N GLY A 73 15.08 14.57 -7.74
CA GLY A 73 14.64 14.15 -9.06
C GLY A 73 15.76 13.55 -9.93
N VAL A 74 16.96 13.35 -9.40
CA VAL A 74 18.13 12.89 -10.18
C VAL A 74 18.86 11.70 -9.54
N THR A 75 18.86 11.59 -8.21
CA THR A 75 19.53 10.49 -7.51
C THR A 75 18.68 9.23 -7.59
N VAL A 76 19.24 8.15 -8.13
CA VAL A 76 18.57 6.86 -8.30
C VAL A 76 18.91 5.92 -7.14
N LEU A 77 17.89 5.46 -6.42
CA LEU A 77 18.00 4.59 -5.23
C LEU A 77 17.44 3.17 -5.47
N GLN A 78 17.41 2.70 -6.72
CA GLN A 78 16.83 1.41 -7.12
C GLN A 78 17.38 0.20 -6.36
N ASN A 79 18.64 0.28 -5.92
CA ASN A 79 19.33 -0.82 -5.24
C ASN A 79 19.30 -0.69 -3.70
N ASP A 80 18.67 0.35 -3.16
CA ASP A 80 18.56 0.59 -1.72
C ASP A 80 17.14 1.05 -1.33
N PRO A 81 16.18 0.10 -1.24
CA PRO A 81 14.79 0.41 -0.88
C PRO A 81 14.65 1.01 0.52
N ASP A 82 15.55 0.66 1.44
CA ASP A 82 15.51 1.20 2.80
C ASP A 82 15.89 2.69 2.78
N ALA A 83 16.98 3.07 2.10
CA ALA A 83 17.32 4.48 1.90
C ALA A 83 16.25 5.25 1.12
N TYR A 84 15.64 4.60 0.12
CA TYR A 84 14.53 5.18 -0.65
C TYR A 84 13.32 5.51 0.22
N GLY A 85 12.93 4.60 1.11
CA GLY A 85 11.84 4.83 2.06
C GLY A 85 12.15 5.97 3.04
N GLN A 86 13.40 6.08 3.51
CA GLN A 86 13.82 7.17 4.41
C GLN A 86 13.80 8.54 3.71
N GLU A 87 14.21 8.62 2.45
CA GLU A 87 14.21 9.87 1.67
C GLU A 87 12.78 10.47 1.50
N TRP A 88 11.80 9.58 1.41
CA TRP A 88 10.38 9.92 1.25
C TRP A 88 9.61 10.03 2.57
N GLN A 89 10.29 10.14 3.72
CA GLN A 89 9.66 10.53 4.98
C GLN A 89 9.09 11.96 4.85
N VAL A 90 7.85 12.15 5.32
CA VAL A 90 7.17 13.44 5.31
C VAL A 90 7.91 14.43 6.21
N ARG A 91 8.18 15.63 5.70
CA ARG A 91 8.90 16.71 6.40
C ARG A 91 7.94 17.77 6.95
N GLU A 92 8.36 18.50 7.97
CA GLU A 92 7.54 19.53 8.63
C GLU A 92 7.17 20.70 7.72
N GLU A 93 7.99 21.00 6.71
CA GLU A 93 7.72 22.02 5.70
C GLU A 93 6.68 21.61 4.64
N GLU A 94 6.31 20.33 4.58
CA GLU A 94 5.32 19.81 3.65
C GLU A 94 3.90 19.99 4.20
N ALA A 95 2.90 20.00 3.32
CA ALA A 95 1.52 20.09 3.75
C ALA A 95 1.19 18.89 4.65
N GLY A 96 0.86 19.16 5.92
CA GLY A 96 0.58 18.13 6.91
C GLY A 96 -0.56 17.21 6.45
N LEU A 97 -0.22 15.96 6.12
CA LEU A 97 -1.19 14.91 5.82
C LEU A 97 -1.84 14.34 7.09
N PHE A 98 -1.14 14.44 8.22
CA PHE A 98 -1.59 13.94 9.51
C PHE A 98 -1.92 15.11 10.45
N MET A 99 -3.07 15.04 11.12
CA MET A 99 -3.53 16.10 12.03
C MET A 99 -2.73 16.13 13.32
N ASP A 100 -2.17 15.00 13.74
CA ASP A 100 -1.38 14.85 14.96
C ASP A 100 0.09 14.61 14.60
N MET A 101 0.97 15.54 14.99
CA MET A 101 2.42 15.43 14.80
C MET A 101 3.14 14.88 16.04
N ASP A 102 2.43 14.37 17.04
CA ASP A 102 3.00 13.93 18.32
C ASP A 102 3.64 12.52 18.28
N TYR A 103 3.70 11.87 17.11
CA TYR A 103 4.23 10.51 16.95
C TYR A 103 5.70 10.53 16.52
N SER A 104 6.60 9.91 17.29
CA SER A 104 7.99 9.65 16.88
C SER A 104 8.13 8.22 16.36
N PRO A 105 8.93 7.95 15.31
CA PRO A 105 9.84 8.86 14.60
C PRO A 105 9.17 9.65 13.45
N GLN A 106 9.43 10.95 13.39
CA GLN A 106 9.12 11.85 12.26
C GLN A 106 10.39 12.58 11.83
N TYR A 107 10.51 12.97 10.56
CA TYR A 107 11.69 13.67 10.05
C TYR A 107 12.01 14.87 10.95
N PRO A 108 13.29 15.09 11.37
CA PRO A 108 14.53 14.43 10.92
C PRO A 108 14.87 13.11 11.66
N GLN A 109 14.03 12.69 12.59
CA GLN A 109 13.91 11.34 13.17
C GLN A 109 13.87 10.23 12.11
N GLN A 110 14.98 9.53 11.79
CA GLN A 110 14.92 8.39 10.86
C GLN A 110 13.92 7.32 11.33
N CYS A 111 13.18 6.75 10.37
CA CYS A 111 12.25 5.65 10.62
C CYS A 111 13.01 4.40 11.08
N VAL A 112 12.50 3.72 12.10
CA VAL A 112 13.10 2.48 12.61
C VAL A 112 12.69 1.33 11.69
N VAL A 113 13.59 0.92 10.80
CA VAL A 113 13.35 -0.23 9.92
C VAL A 113 13.29 -1.51 10.77
N PRO A 114 12.23 -2.33 10.64
CA PRO A 114 12.17 -3.62 11.32
C PRO A 114 13.39 -4.47 10.97
N GLN A 115 14.08 -5.00 11.98
CA GLN A 115 15.26 -5.83 11.73
C GLN A 115 14.86 -7.14 11.05
N LYS A 116 15.55 -7.49 9.95
CA LYS A 116 15.41 -8.77 9.24
C LYS A 116 15.93 -9.98 10.03
N ASP A 117 16.25 -9.82 11.32
CA ASP A 117 16.87 -10.89 12.11
C ASP A 117 15.81 -11.95 12.46
N PRO A 118 15.91 -13.17 11.89
CA PRO A 118 14.93 -14.24 12.13
C PRO A 118 14.94 -14.71 13.59
N THR A 119 15.96 -14.34 14.37
CA THR A 119 16.11 -14.75 15.77
C THR A 119 15.55 -13.74 16.78
N SER A 120 15.44 -12.45 16.43
CA SER A 120 14.90 -11.40 17.31
C SER A 120 13.50 -10.92 16.91
N SER A 121 13.10 -11.13 15.65
CA SER A 121 11.72 -10.91 15.16
C SER A 121 10.85 -12.17 15.28
N SER A 122 11.04 -12.94 16.36
CA SER A 122 9.97 -13.80 16.85
C SER A 122 8.87 -12.87 17.38
N ARG A 123 7.98 -12.40 16.50
CA ARG A 123 6.56 -12.32 16.88
C ARG A 123 6.32 -13.67 17.53
N ARG A 124 6.17 -13.68 18.86
CA ARG A 124 6.24 -14.86 19.73
C ARG A 124 5.83 -16.09 18.94
N LEU A 125 6.78 -16.98 18.63
CA LEU A 125 6.53 -18.23 17.88
C LEU A 125 5.40 -19.12 18.45
N GLY A 126 4.79 -18.76 19.59
CA GLY A 126 3.57 -19.35 20.13
C GLY A 126 2.25 -18.59 19.87
N GLU A 127 2.26 -17.44 19.19
CA GLU A 127 1.07 -16.63 18.84
C GLU A 127 0.73 -16.67 17.35
N GLN A 128 1.68 -17.05 16.49
CA GLN A 128 1.38 -17.30 15.07
C GLN A 128 0.76 -18.69 14.93
N SER A 129 -0.53 -18.71 14.60
CA SER A 129 -1.30 -19.95 14.42
C SER A 129 -1.26 -20.46 12.99
N ILE A 130 -0.99 -19.58 12.02
CA ILE A 130 -0.92 -19.91 10.60
C ILE A 130 0.54 -20.03 10.18
N THR A 131 0.87 -21.18 9.60
CA THR A 131 2.18 -21.47 9.04
C THR A 131 2.30 -20.98 7.60
N GLU A 132 3.53 -20.75 7.15
CA GLU A 132 3.81 -20.37 5.75
C GLU A 132 3.29 -21.41 4.75
N THR A 133 3.31 -22.70 5.08
CA THR A 133 2.75 -23.76 4.23
C THR A 133 1.22 -23.64 4.12
N GLN A 134 0.52 -23.39 5.23
CA GLN A 134 -0.93 -23.18 5.20
C GLN A 134 -1.32 -21.93 4.42
N ALA A 135 -0.52 -20.86 4.55
CA ALA A 135 -0.69 -19.66 3.73
C ALA A 135 -0.44 -19.95 2.25
N GLY A 136 0.59 -20.74 1.91
CA GLY A 136 0.89 -21.15 0.55
C GLY A 136 -0.23 -21.96 -0.11
N ASP A 137 -0.85 -22.88 0.64
CA ASP A 137 -2.00 -23.65 0.15
C ASP A 137 -3.20 -22.75 -0.14
N ALA A 138 -3.47 -21.76 0.71
CA ALA A 138 -4.55 -20.79 0.49
C ALA A 138 -4.26 -19.86 -0.70
N CYS A 139 -3.01 -19.43 -0.86
CA CYS A 139 -2.55 -18.52 -1.92
C CYS A 139 -2.24 -19.21 -3.24
N ALA A 140 -2.39 -20.54 -3.35
CA ALA A 140 -2.09 -21.30 -4.56
C ALA A 140 -2.92 -20.88 -5.79
N VAL A 141 -4.00 -20.13 -5.57
CA VAL A 141 -4.83 -19.54 -6.62
C VAL A 141 -4.20 -18.31 -7.27
N ALA A 142 -3.17 -17.70 -6.65
CA ALA A 142 -2.46 -16.56 -7.21
C ALA A 142 -1.72 -16.99 -8.48
N GLY A 143 -2.02 -16.33 -9.60
CA GLY A 143 -1.54 -16.76 -10.91
C GLY A 143 -0.04 -16.58 -11.12
N ARG A 144 0.55 -15.50 -10.60
CA ARG A 144 2.00 -15.23 -10.73
C ARG A 144 2.72 -15.52 -9.41
N LEU A 145 4.00 -15.87 -9.52
CA LEU A 145 4.84 -16.21 -8.37
C LEU A 145 5.06 -15.04 -7.41
N ASP A 146 5.09 -13.80 -7.89
CA ASP A 146 5.29 -12.64 -7.02
C ASP A 146 4.00 -12.31 -6.26
N ASP A 147 2.86 -12.29 -6.95
CA ASP A 147 1.52 -12.15 -6.37
C ASP A 147 1.28 -13.24 -5.29
N MET A 148 1.75 -14.47 -5.52
CA MET A 148 1.69 -15.54 -4.52
C MET A 148 2.52 -15.24 -3.27
N LYS A 149 3.73 -14.68 -3.41
CA LYS A 149 4.57 -14.30 -2.25
C LYS A 149 3.94 -13.17 -1.45
N GLU A 150 3.37 -12.18 -2.13
CA GLU A 150 2.66 -11.06 -1.51
C GLU A 150 1.43 -11.55 -0.75
N CYS A 151 0.64 -12.44 -1.36
CA CYS A 151 -0.48 -13.10 -0.70
C CYS A 151 -0.04 -13.87 0.56
N ILE A 152 1.03 -14.68 0.47
CA ILE A 152 1.55 -15.45 1.62
C ILE A 152 1.98 -14.49 2.74
N PHE A 153 2.68 -13.41 2.38
CA PHE A 153 3.11 -12.40 3.33
C PHE A 153 1.92 -11.79 4.05
N ASP A 154 0.88 -11.37 3.33
CA ASP A 154 -0.31 -10.77 3.91
C ASP A 154 -1.07 -11.73 4.83
N VAL A 155 -1.27 -12.98 4.42
CA VAL A 155 -1.91 -14.03 5.24
C VAL A 155 -1.13 -14.26 6.55
N VAL A 156 0.20 -14.37 6.47
CA VAL A 156 1.05 -14.59 7.65
C VAL A 156 1.13 -13.34 8.51
N ALA A 157 1.17 -12.14 7.91
CA ALA A 157 1.25 -10.89 8.63
C ALA A 157 -0.02 -10.57 9.41
N THR A 158 -1.17 -10.83 8.79
CA THR A 158 -2.52 -10.62 9.37
C THR A 158 -2.98 -11.79 10.24
N GLN A 159 -2.35 -12.96 10.11
CA GLN A 159 -2.79 -14.21 10.74
C GLN A 159 -4.23 -14.57 10.34
N ASP A 160 -4.56 -14.45 9.05
CA ASP A 160 -5.89 -14.70 8.52
C ASP A 160 -5.87 -15.35 7.13
N LEU A 161 -6.25 -16.63 7.05
CA LEU A 161 -6.28 -17.40 5.79
C LEU A 161 -7.22 -16.80 4.74
N SER A 162 -8.31 -16.17 5.16
CA SER A 162 -9.26 -15.58 4.21
C SER A 162 -8.76 -14.29 3.58
N MET A 163 -7.58 -13.80 3.98
CA MET A 163 -6.90 -12.75 3.21
C MET A 163 -6.57 -13.22 1.80
N ALA A 164 -6.32 -14.52 1.56
CA ALA A 164 -6.09 -15.05 0.21
C ALA A 164 -7.26 -14.76 -0.77
N ASP A 165 -8.47 -14.54 -0.25
CA ASP A 165 -9.65 -14.19 -1.06
C ASP A 165 -9.71 -12.70 -1.43
N ALA A 166 -8.85 -11.84 -0.87
CA ALA A 166 -8.88 -10.39 -1.09
C ALA A 166 -8.57 -10.02 -2.56
N GLY A 167 -7.77 -10.83 -3.26
CA GLY A 167 -7.45 -10.67 -4.68
C GLY A 167 -6.76 -9.34 -5.01
N ALA A 168 -5.99 -8.79 -4.05
CA ALA A 168 -5.29 -7.51 -4.15
C ALA A 168 -3.77 -7.72 -4.23
N PHE A 169 -3.35 -8.78 -4.91
CA PHE A 169 -1.97 -9.25 -5.03
C PHE A 169 -1.54 -9.27 -6.50
#